data_AF-A0A3B0U9J2-F1
#
_entry.id   AF-A0A3B0U9J2-F1
#
_cell.length_a   1.000
_cell.length_b   1.000
_cell.length_c   1.000
_cell.angle_alpha   90.00
_cell.angle_beta   90.00
_cell.angle_gamma   90.00
#
_symmetry.space_group_name_H-M   'P 1'
#
loop_
_entity.id
_entity.type
_entity.pdbx_description
1 polymer ?
#
loop_
_entity_poly.entity_id
_entity_poly.type
_entity_poly.pdbx_seq_one_letter_code
_entity_poly.pdbx_strand_id
1 'polypeptide(L)' 'CIELFFLPSYSPERNPDEYLNCDLKQGLSQKPSPKTQEKLRDNLQEHMNMLQSNQQRVEKYFRHKDIKYAA' A
#
# COMPACT_ATOMS: atom_id res chain seq x y z
N CYS A 1 14.75 -14.72 11.89
CA CYS A 1 13.63 -15.67 11.70
C CYS A 1 12.48 -14.91 11.06
N ILE A 2 11.78 -15.51 10.09
CA ILE A 2 10.63 -14.91 9.42
C ILE A 2 9.39 -15.60 9.99
N GLU A 3 8.45 -14.82 10.53
CA GLU A 3 7.19 -15.34 11.09
C GLU A 3 6.08 -15.24 10.04
N LEU A 4 5.27 -16.30 9.96
CA LEU A 4 4.16 -16.42 9.02
C LEU A 4 2.84 -16.19 9.76
N PHE A 5 2.13 -15.13 9.38
CA PHE A 5 0.81 -14.81 9.91
C PHE A 5 -0.26 -15.20 8.89
N PHE A 6 -1.15 -16.12 9.28
CA PHE A 6 -2.24 -16.58 8.42
C PHE A 6 -3.49 -15.71 8.66
N LEU A 7 -3.90 -14.98 7.63
CA LEU A 7 -5.16 -14.25 7.62
C LEU A 7 -6.34 -15.22 7.44
N PRO A 8 -7.43 -15.08 8.20
CA PRO A 8 -8.65 -15.85 7.97
C PRO A 8 -9.23 -15.52 6.59
N SER A 9 -9.70 -16.54 5.88
CA SER A 9 -10.38 -16.40 4.59
C SER A 9 -11.52 -15.39 4.71
N TYR A 10 -11.59 -14.42 3.78
CA TYR A 10 -12.58 -13.33 3.72
C TYR A 10 -12.40 -12.11 4.65
N SER A 11 -11.20 -11.79 5.15
CA SER A 11 -10.95 -10.51 5.84
C SER A 11 -10.06 -9.53 5.03
N PRO A 12 -10.53 -8.97 3.90
CA PRO A 12 -9.79 -7.94 3.16
C PRO A 12 -9.55 -6.69 4.03
N GLU A 13 -10.44 -6.43 4.99
CA GLU A 13 -10.37 -5.32 5.95
C GLU A 13 -9.15 -5.40 6.89
N ARG A 14 -8.54 -6.60 6.99
CA ARG A 14 -7.35 -6.89 7.81
C ARG A 14 -6.06 -6.93 7.01
N ASN A 15 -6.10 -6.71 5.70
CA ASN A 15 -4.89 -6.71 4.90
C ASN A 15 -4.26 -5.30 4.86
N PRO A 16 -3.05 -5.08 5.41
CA PRO A 16 -2.31 -3.83 5.21
C PRO A 16 -2.15 -3.44 3.73
N ASP A 17 -2.12 -4.42 2.82
CA ASP A 17 -2.04 -4.16 1.39
C ASP A 17 -3.26 -3.38 0.87
N GLU A 18 -4.43 -3.48 1.49
CA GLU A 18 -5.61 -2.70 1.06
C GLU A 18 -5.43 -1.20 1.32
N TYR A 19 -4.73 -0.83 2.39
CA TYR A 19 -4.40 0.59 2.65
C TYR A 19 -3.37 1.11 1.65
N LEU A 20 -2.36 0.30 1.34
CA LEU A 20 -1.38 0.61 0.30
C LEU A 20 -2.07 0.74 -1.08
N ASN A 21 -2.96 -0.19 -1.43
CA ASN A 21 -3.72 -0.19 -2.67
C ASN A 21 -4.62 1.04 -2.78
N CYS A 22 -5.30 1.44 -1.70
CA CYS A 22 -6.10 2.66 -1.67
C CYS A 22 -5.24 3.91 -1.85
N ASP A 23 -4.08 4.00 -1.18
CA ASP A 23 -3.16 5.12 -1.32
C ASP A 23 -2.59 5.22 -2.75
N LEU A 24 -2.19 4.10 -3.35
CA LEU A 24 -1.74 4.00 -4.73
C LEU A 24 -2.85 4.41 -5.71
N LYS A 25 -4.06 3.87 -5.57
CA LYS A 25 -5.21 4.24 -6.41
C LYS A 25 -5.52 5.72 -6.30
N GLN A 26 -5.43 6.29 -5.11
CA GLN A 26 -5.68 7.72 -4.89
C GLN A 26 -4.57 8.58 -5.51
N GLY A 27 -3.30 8.22 -5.34
CA GLY A 27 -2.16 8.91 -5.95
C GLY A 27 -2.18 8.84 -7.47
N LEU A 28 -2.54 7.69 -8.04
CA LEU A 28 -2.72 7.51 -9.47
C LEU A 28 -3.94 8.25 -10.02
N SER A 29 -5.04 8.34 -9.27
CA SER A 29 -6.25 9.07 -9.66
C SER A 29 -6.02 10.59 -9.70
N GLN A 30 -5.10 11.11 -8.86
CA GLN A 30 -4.69 12.51 -8.91
C GLN A 30 -3.76 12.82 -10.09
N LYS A 31 -3.07 11.81 -10.63
CA LYS A 31 -2.22 11.97 -11.80
C LYS A 31 -3.03 11.75 -13.09
N PRO A 32 -2.68 12.42 -14.20
CA PRO A 32 -3.34 12.19 -15.48
C PRO A 32 -3.21 10.73 -15.89
N SER A 33 -4.33 10.12 -16.33
CA SER A 33 -4.38 8.69 -16.67
C SER A 33 -3.21 8.30 -17.59
N PRO A 34 -2.32 7.40 -17.15
CA PRO A 34 -1.19 6.99 -17.97
C PRO A 34 -1.71 6.30 -19.23
N LYS A 35 -1.31 6.82 -20.40
CA LYS A 35 -1.72 6.30 -21.71
C LYS A 35 -0.93 5.07 -22.13
N THR A 36 0.13 4.71 -21.40
CA THR A 36 1.01 3.58 -21.69
C THR A 36 1.36 2.82 -20.41
N GLN A 37 1.62 1.52 -20.55
CA GLN A 37 1.97 0.65 -19.43
C GLN A 37 3.31 1.09 -18.77
N GLU A 38 4.27 1.58 -19.55
CA GLU A 38 5.52 2.14 -19.03
C GLU A 38 5.26 3.33 -18.10
N LYS A 39 4.44 4.30 -18.52
CA LYS A 39 4.09 5.44 -17.66
C LYS A 39 3.34 5.00 -16.41
N LEU A 40 2.51 3.96 -16.48
CA LEU A 40 1.86 3.41 -15.29
C LEU A 40 2.91 2.85 -14.31
N ARG A 41 3.90 2.10 -14.81
CA ARG A 41 5.00 1.57 -13.99
C ARG A 41 5.84 2.67 -13.37
N ASP A 42 6.21 3.70 -14.14
CA ASP A 42 7.01 4.81 -13.63
C ASP A 42 6.26 5.55 -12.52
N ASN A 43 4.96 5.82 -12.71
CA ASN A 43 4.15 6.48 -11.69
C ASN A 43 4.00 5.64 -10.42
N LEU A 44 3.84 4.32 -10.56
CA LEU A 44 3.83 3.39 -9.43
C LEU A 44 5.18 3.39 -8.71
N GLN A 45 6.29 3.35 -9.45
CA GLN A 45 7.65 3.35 -8.90
C GLN A 45 7.94 4.65 -8.13
N GLU A 46 7.59 5.81 -8.70
CA GLU A 46 7.72 7.10 -8.03
C GLU A 46 6.88 7.15 -6.74
N HIS A 47 5.64 6.67 -6.79
CA HIS A 47 4.76 6.65 -5.62
C HIS A 47 5.32 5.75 -4.52
N MET A 48 5.82 4.57 -4.87
CA MET A 48 6.48 3.65 -3.93
C MET A 48 7.77 4.26 -3.34
N ASN A 49 8.59 4.93 -4.15
CA ASN A 49 9.80 5.60 -3.68
C ASN A 49 9.48 6.76 -2.71
N MET A 50 8.43 7.53 -3.01
CA MET A 50 7.91 8.57 -2.12
C MET A 50 7.41 7.95 -0.81
N LEU A 51 6.69 6.83 -0.88
CA LEU A 51 6.18 6.10 0.29
C LEU A 51 7.33 5.59 1.17
N GLN A 52 8.37 5.00 0.57
CA GLN A 52 9.57 4.53 1.28
C GLN A 52 10.30 5.69 1.97
N SER A 53 10.35 6.85 1.34
CA SER A 53 10.95 8.07 1.92
C SER A 53 10.11 8.64 3.08
N ASN A 54 8.83 8.24 3.19
CA ASN A 54 7.88 8.76 4.15
C ASN A 54 7.44 7.67 5.15
N GLN A 55 8.40 7.18 5.95
CA GLN A 55 8.19 6.11 6.94
C GLN A 55 7.00 6.36 7.87
N GLN A 56 6.70 7.60 8.24
CA GLN A 56 5.54 7.92 9.08
C GLN A 56 4.20 7.55 8.42
N ARG A 57 4.11 7.67 7.09
CA ARG A 57 2.92 7.30 6.32
C ARG A 57 2.79 5.78 6.23
N VAL A 58 3.92 5.08 6.08
CA VAL A 58 4.00 3.61 6.10
C VAL A 58 3.60 3.06 7.46
N GLU A 59 4.15 3.59 8.55
CA GLU A 59 3.79 3.22 9.92
C GLU A 59 2.29 3.40 10.20
N LYS A 60 1.66 4.41 9.60
CA LYS A 60 0.22 4.64 9.75
C LYS A 60 -0.63 3.49 9.20
N TYR A 61 -0.16 2.77 8.17
CA TYR A 61 -0.84 1.58 7.65
C TYR A 61 -0.83 0.44 8.69
N PHE A 62 0.28 0.28 9.42
CA PHE A 62 0.43 -0.75 10.46
C PHE A 62 -0.25 -0.38 11.79
N ARG A 63 -0.57 0.90 12.02
CA ARG A 63 -1.26 1.37 13.23
C ARG A 63 -2.79 1.18 13.22
N HIS A 64 -3.38 0.72 12.11
CA HIS A 64 -4.82 0.46 12.08
C HIS A 64 -5.19 -0.69 13.04
N LYS A 65 -6.29 -0.54 13.80
CA LYS A 65 -6.69 -1.46 14.88
C LYS A 65 -6.78 -2.93 14.44
N ASP A 66 -7.04 -3.17 13.17
CA ASP A 66 -7.21 -4.50 12.56
C ASP A 66 -5.91 -5.11 12.01
N ILE A 67 -4.80 -4.36 11.99
CA ILE A 67 -3.49 -4.74 11.42
C ILE A 67 -2.43 -4.92 12.52
N LYS A 68 -2.80 -4.79 13.80
CA LYS A 68 -1.90 -5.02 14.95
C LYS A 68 -1.20 -6.40 14.97
N TYR A 69 -1.66 -7.38 14.18
CA TYR A 69 -1.00 -8.68 14.06
C TYR A 69 0.23 -8.65 13.13
N ALA A 70 0.40 -7.61 12.30
CA ALA A 70 1.46 -7.47 11.30
C ALA A 70 2.47 -6.34 11.63
N ALA A 71 2.38 -5.76 12.83
CA ALA A 71 3.28 -4.73 13.34
C ALA A 71 4.40 -5.33 14.21
#